data_AF-A0A3D2Z4I8-F1
#
_entry.id   AF-A0A3D2Z4I8-F1
#
_cell.length_a   1.000
_cell.length_b   1.000
_cell.length_c   1.000
_cell.angle_alpha   90.00
_cell.angle_beta   90.00
_cell.angle_gamma   90.00
#
_symmetry.space_group_name_H-M   'P 1'
#
loop_
_entity.id
_entity.type
_entity.pdbx_description
1 polymer ?
#
loop_
_entity_poly.entity_id
_entity_poly.type
_entity_poly.pdbx_seq_one_letter_code
_entity_poly.pdbx_strand_id
1 'polypeptide(L)'
;MDRQYRSFLYLIPQWFADDYSTPAAALTGLRQPPNAVGAHRPLDESWPQGPSLAMIREPVRRVLSHIAHIRAEPETWIASEGGKAALPLTDWLERQPLALFDNNQVRYLSGATEFDGMPMTSAMGESDLEIALEAARSRVLVAPMESFDEALLDWVYRFGWDTPYYRRVNVRSGGGAAASEQDLQALASWNRLDKILCEEVGVLFRQRLQEMERDSGQSMAEKLATFRRKNDSLVACASILRHTMGRGMKHPVRAARMVARRARQHLCRSAG
;
A
#
# COMPACT_ATOMS: atom_id res chain seq x y z
N MET A 1 8.74 -12.94 -17.74
CA MET A 1 8.12 -13.67 -16.59
C MET A 1 7.64 -12.62 -15.59
N ASP A 2 6.62 -11.84 -15.96
CA ASP A 2 6.10 -10.74 -15.14
C ASP A 2 4.65 -11.04 -14.77
N ARG A 3 4.45 -11.60 -13.57
CA ARG A 3 3.15 -11.58 -12.90
C ARG A 3 3.39 -11.01 -11.51
N GLN A 4 3.30 -9.68 -11.42
CA GLN A 4 3.33 -8.94 -10.16
C GLN A 4 2.12 -9.36 -9.31
N TYR A 5 2.40 -10.03 -8.20
CA TYR A 5 1.41 -10.38 -7.17
C TYR A 5 0.86 -9.10 -6.53
N ARG A 6 -0.47 -8.95 -6.51
CA ARG A 6 -1.17 -7.82 -5.87
C ARG A 6 -1.47 -8.13 -4.39
N SER A 7 -0.41 -8.43 -3.65
CA SER A 7 -0.45 -8.77 -2.23
C SER A 7 0.41 -7.75 -1.48
N PHE A 8 -0.21 -6.93 -0.64
CA PHE A 8 0.32 -5.61 -0.28
C PHE A 8 1.28 -5.65 0.93
N LEU A 9 2.57 -5.73 0.64
CA LEU A 9 3.65 -4.99 1.31
C LEU A 9 4.44 -4.31 0.19
N TYR A 10 4.26 -3.00 0.00
CA TYR A 10 5.10 -2.26 -0.93
C TYR A 10 6.36 -1.85 -0.16
N LEU A 11 7.44 -2.60 -0.34
CA LEU A 11 8.77 -2.07 -0.09
C LEU A 11 9.16 -1.26 -1.34
N ILE A 12 9.29 0.06 -1.19
CA ILE A 12 9.60 0.99 -2.29
C ILE A 12 11.06 1.46 -2.14
N PRO A 13 12.06 0.84 -2.81
CA PRO A 13 13.38 1.44 -2.95
C PRO A 13 13.45 2.32 -4.21
N GLN A 14 14.28 3.36 -4.17
CA GLN A 14 14.47 4.26 -5.32
C GLN A 14 15.19 3.56 -6.51
N TRP A 15 15.16 4.18 -7.70
CA TRP A 15 15.67 3.79 -9.05
C TRP A 15 14.60 3.28 -10.05
N PHE A 16 14.66 3.73 -11.30
CA PHE A 16 14.10 3.04 -12.48
C PHE A 16 15.01 3.33 -13.67
N ALA A 17 15.27 2.29 -14.45
CA ALA A 17 15.74 2.43 -15.82
C ALA A 17 14.54 2.42 -16.76
N ASP A 18 14.64 3.24 -17.80
CA ASP A 18 13.66 3.50 -18.85
C ASP A 18 13.15 2.22 -19.53
N ASP A 19 11.84 2.10 -19.76
CA ASP A 19 11.25 2.28 -21.09
C ASP A 19 9.71 2.20 -21.03
N TYR A 20 9.04 2.91 -21.94
CA TYR A 20 7.64 2.91 -22.37
C TYR A 20 7.10 4.35 -22.54
N SER A 21 7.56 4.95 -23.64
CA SER A 21 6.83 5.87 -24.55
C SER A 21 5.51 6.50 -24.04
N THR A 22 5.68 7.64 -23.35
CA THR A 22 4.92 8.91 -23.37
C THR A 22 3.37 8.94 -23.43
N PRO A 23 2.77 9.74 -22.53
CA PRO A 23 2.49 11.13 -22.87
C PRO A 23 3.25 12.11 -21.97
N ALA A 24 4.49 12.40 -22.37
CA ALA A 24 5.42 13.33 -21.73
C ALA A 24 5.15 14.83 -22.03
N ALA A 25 3.99 15.20 -22.58
CA ALA A 25 3.71 16.60 -22.90
C ALA A 25 2.91 17.37 -21.83
N ALA A 26 2.53 16.73 -20.72
CA ALA A 26 1.74 17.39 -19.66
C ALA A 26 2.50 17.61 -18.32
N LEU A 27 3.77 17.19 -18.22
CA LEU A 27 4.52 17.17 -16.95
C LEU A 27 5.80 18.03 -16.95
N THR A 28 6.07 18.79 -18.01
CA THR A 28 7.29 19.61 -18.19
C THR A 28 7.39 20.87 -17.30
N GLY A 29 6.69 20.90 -16.17
CA GLY A 29 6.81 21.94 -15.14
C GLY A 29 6.93 21.40 -13.71
N LEU A 30 7.04 20.08 -13.50
CA LEU A 30 7.14 19.48 -12.18
C LEU A 30 8.56 19.00 -11.90
N ARG A 31 9.08 19.34 -10.72
CA ARG A 31 10.32 18.78 -10.19
C ARG A 31 10.17 17.25 -10.21
N GLN A 32 11.21 16.56 -10.66
CA GLN A 32 11.10 15.19 -11.18
C GLN A 32 10.35 14.21 -10.25
N PRO A 33 9.46 13.34 -10.77
CA PRO A 33 8.83 12.31 -9.96
C PRO A 33 9.89 11.38 -9.36
N PRO A 34 9.69 10.86 -8.13
CA PRO A 34 10.65 9.94 -7.53
C PRO A 34 10.77 8.66 -8.37
N ASN A 35 11.99 8.32 -8.77
CA ASN A 35 12.32 7.01 -9.34
C ASN A 35 12.18 5.96 -8.23
N ALA A 36 11.22 5.04 -8.32
CA ALA A 36 10.80 4.20 -7.20
C ALA A 36 10.40 2.77 -7.62
N VAL A 37 11.31 1.81 -7.52
CA VAL A 37 10.99 0.37 -7.68
C VAL A 37 9.98 -0.02 -6.59
N GLY A 38 9.03 -0.89 -6.92
CA GLY A 38 8.28 -1.65 -5.92
C GLY A 38 8.63 -3.12 -6.08
N ALA A 39 8.96 -3.81 -5.00
CA ALA A 39 9.26 -5.24 -5.06
C ALA A 39 8.48 -6.02 -4.01
N HIS A 40 8.00 -7.20 -4.41
CA HIS A 40 7.43 -8.20 -3.52
C HIS A 40 8.51 -9.24 -3.22
N ARG A 41 9.55 -8.81 -2.50
CA ARG A 41 10.64 -9.67 -2.01
C ARG A 41 11.13 -9.20 -0.62
N PRO A 42 11.74 -10.07 0.21
CA PRO A 42 12.34 -9.72 1.47
C PRO A 42 13.45 -8.67 1.39
N LEU A 43 13.66 -8.01 2.53
CA LEU A 43 14.64 -6.97 2.78
C LEU A 43 16.06 -7.56 3.02
N ASP A 44 16.52 -8.40 2.09
CA ASP A 44 17.81 -9.09 2.18
C ASP A 44 19.04 -8.18 1.94
N GLU A 45 20.22 -8.78 1.90
CA GLU A 45 21.50 -8.10 1.67
C GLU A 45 21.62 -7.50 0.25
N SER A 46 20.92 -8.06 -0.74
CA SER A 46 20.93 -7.52 -2.09
C SER A 46 19.98 -6.32 -2.26
N TRP A 47 19.26 -5.95 -1.20
CA TRP A 47 18.38 -4.80 -1.22
C TRP A 47 19.17 -3.50 -1.43
N PRO A 48 18.72 -2.60 -2.34
CA PRO A 48 19.44 -1.37 -2.62
C PRO A 48 19.70 -0.54 -1.37
N GLN A 49 20.90 0.03 -1.29
CA GLN A 49 21.25 0.99 -0.26
C GLN A 49 20.50 2.30 -0.52
N GLY A 50 19.77 2.76 0.48
CA GLY A 50 19.02 4.02 0.42
C GLY A 50 17.74 3.99 1.25
N PRO A 51 17.01 5.12 1.31
CA PRO A 51 15.78 5.19 2.04
C PRO A 51 14.75 4.22 1.46
N SER A 52 14.24 3.33 2.31
CA SER A 52 13.18 2.39 1.95
C SER A 52 11.89 2.78 2.64
N LEU A 53 10.79 2.72 1.91
CA LEU A 53 9.45 2.88 2.47
C LEU A 53 8.75 1.54 2.55
N ALA A 54 7.96 1.32 3.59
CA ALA A 54 7.11 0.15 3.71
C ALA A 54 5.74 0.51 4.29
N MET A 55 4.72 -0.26 3.91
CA MET A 55 3.42 -0.19 4.57
C MET A 55 2.99 -1.56 5.06
N ILE A 56 2.74 -1.65 6.36
CA ILE A 56 2.23 -2.85 7.01
C ILE A 56 0.74 -2.67 7.30
N ARG A 57 0.00 -3.76 7.45
CA ARG A 57 -1.44 -3.78 7.70
C ARG A 57 -1.73 -4.71 8.86
N GLU A 58 -2.82 -4.44 9.58
CA GLU A 58 -3.32 -5.35 10.60
C GLU A 58 -3.36 -6.79 10.05
N PRO A 59 -2.71 -7.77 10.72
CA PRO A 59 -2.35 -9.03 10.07
C PRO A 59 -3.54 -9.88 9.65
N VAL A 60 -4.61 -9.92 10.44
CA VAL A 60 -5.80 -10.70 10.12
C VAL A 60 -6.50 -10.10 8.91
N ARG A 61 -6.70 -8.78 8.88
CA ARG A 61 -7.24 -8.03 7.73
C ARG A 61 -6.38 -8.19 6.48
N ARG A 62 -5.05 -8.22 6.63
CA ARG A 62 -4.12 -8.49 5.53
C ARG A 62 -4.38 -9.85 4.91
N VAL A 63 -4.42 -10.91 5.73
CA VAL A 63 -4.65 -12.29 5.26
C VAL A 63 -6.01 -12.41 4.59
N LEU A 64 -7.09 -11.94 5.23
CA LEU A 64 -8.44 -11.99 4.65
C LEU A 64 -8.54 -11.23 3.32
N SER A 65 -7.88 -10.07 3.22
CA SER A 65 -7.81 -9.29 1.99
C SER A 65 -7.07 -10.04 0.88
N HIS A 66 -5.99 -10.75 1.22
CA HIS A 66 -5.21 -11.55 0.26
C HIS A 66 -6.03 -12.75 -0.23
N ILE A 67 -6.72 -13.44 0.65
CA ILE A 67 -7.59 -14.58 0.29
C ILE A 67 -8.75 -14.11 -0.59
N ALA A 68 -9.38 -13.00 -0.27
CA ALA A 68 -10.44 -12.42 -1.11
C ALA A 68 -9.92 -12.00 -2.49
N HIS A 69 -8.65 -11.59 -2.58
CA HIS A 69 -8.00 -11.29 -3.85
C HIS A 69 -7.77 -12.57 -4.66
N ILE A 70 -7.14 -13.60 -4.09
CA ILE A 70 -6.90 -14.90 -4.74
C ILE A 70 -8.21 -15.51 -5.25
N ARG A 71 -9.26 -15.53 -4.43
CA ARG A 71 -10.59 -16.08 -4.80
C ARG A 71 -11.26 -15.33 -5.95
N ALA A 72 -10.92 -14.06 -6.15
CA ALA A 72 -11.50 -13.24 -7.20
C ALA A 72 -10.73 -13.31 -8.53
N GLU A 73 -9.57 -13.98 -8.56
CA GLU A 73 -8.73 -14.16 -9.74
C GLU A 73 -8.67 -15.66 -10.12
N PRO A 74 -9.60 -16.14 -10.99
CA PRO A 74 -9.76 -17.56 -11.30
C PRO A 74 -8.54 -18.23 -11.94
N GLU A 75 -7.64 -17.43 -12.54
CA GLU A 75 -6.45 -17.90 -13.26
C GLU A 75 -5.17 -17.91 -12.41
N THR A 76 -5.27 -17.69 -11.09
CA THR A 76 -4.13 -17.87 -10.20
C THR A 76 -3.77 -19.36 -10.10
N TRP A 77 -2.47 -19.69 -10.07
CA TRP A 77 -1.96 -21.06 -9.98
C TRP A 77 -2.47 -21.83 -8.74
N ILE A 78 -2.94 -21.10 -7.72
CA ILE A 78 -3.56 -21.64 -6.51
C ILE A 78 -5.00 -22.13 -6.78
N ALA A 79 -5.70 -21.53 -7.75
CA ALA A 79 -7.06 -21.89 -8.13
C ALA A 79 -7.13 -23.11 -9.07
N SER A 80 -6.02 -23.46 -9.75
CA SER A 80 -5.99 -24.54 -10.76
C SER A 80 -5.99 -25.97 -10.19
N GLU A 81 -5.74 -26.17 -8.89
CA GLU A 81 -5.96 -27.48 -8.26
C GLU A 81 -7.42 -27.67 -7.85
N GLY A 82 -8.29 -27.87 -8.85
CA GLY A 82 -9.61 -28.51 -8.73
C GLY A 82 -10.50 -28.07 -7.56
N GLY A 83 -11.26 -26.98 -7.74
CA GLY A 83 -12.46 -26.74 -6.93
C GLY A 83 -12.26 -26.28 -5.47
N LYS A 84 -11.04 -25.88 -5.08
CA LYS A 84 -10.71 -25.45 -3.70
C LYS A 84 -11.34 -24.12 -3.24
N ALA A 85 -12.09 -23.42 -4.09
CA ALA A 85 -12.79 -22.19 -3.74
C ALA A 85 -13.87 -22.39 -2.64
N ALA A 86 -14.28 -23.64 -2.38
CA ALA A 86 -15.28 -23.99 -1.37
C ALA A 86 -14.71 -24.53 -0.05
N LEU A 87 -13.38 -24.64 0.11
CA LEU A 87 -12.82 -25.13 1.38
C LEU A 87 -13.04 -24.11 2.51
N PRO A 88 -13.36 -24.58 3.73
CA PRO A 88 -13.24 -23.78 4.94
C PRO A 88 -11.86 -23.14 5.04
N LEU A 89 -11.79 -21.96 5.67
CA LEU A 89 -10.57 -21.16 5.73
C LEU A 89 -9.44 -21.88 6.47
N THR A 90 -9.76 -22.55 7.58
CA THR A 90 -8.84 -23.45 8.30
C THR A 90 -8.24 -24.52 7.40
N ASP A 91 -9.08 -25.28 6.70
CA ASP A 91 -8.62 -26.38 5.83
C ASP A 91 -7.75 -25.86 4.69
N TRP A 92 -8.04 -24.66 4.20
CA TRP A 92 -7.25 -24.02 3.16
C TRP A 92 -5.88 -23.60 3.67
N LEU A 93 -5.80 -23.08 4.89
CA LEU A 93 -4.55 -22.64 5.52
C LEU A 93 -3.67 -23.80 5.97
N GLU A 94 -4.26 -24.92 6.40
CA GLU A 94 -3.53 -26.14 6.73
C GLU A 94 -2.92 -26.85 5.50
N ARG A 95 -3.55 -26.69 4.32
CA ARG A 95 -3.16 -27.40 3.08
C ARG A 95 -2.27 -26.60 2.13
N GLN A 96 -2.03 -25.32 2.37
CA GLN A 96 -1.25 -24.45 1.51
C GLN A 96 0.04 -24.03 2.20
N PRO A 97 1.12 -23.70 1.46
CA PRO A 97 2.38 -23.30 2.07
C PRO A 97 2.14 -22.09 2.98
N LEU A 98 2.27 -22.35 4.29
CA LEU A 98 2.04 -21.41 5.38
C LEU A 98 2.82 -20.10 5.18
N ALA A 99 3.96 -20.16 4.48
CA ALA A 99 4.90 -19.07 4.21
C ALA A 99 4.27 -17.76 3.71
N LEU A 100 3.16 -17.82 2.93
CA LEU A 100 2.50 -16.61 2.42
C LEU A 100 1.54 -15.97 3.44
N PHE A 101 1.08 -16.74 4.42
CA PHE A 101 0.03 -16.35 5.36
C PHE A 101 0.52 -16.24 6.81
N ASP A 102 1.68 -16.81 7.14
CA ASP A 102 2.29 -16.78 8.48
C ASP A 102 3.33 -15.67 8.59
N ASN A 103 3.10 -14.71 9.51
CA ASN A 103 4.07 -13.65 9.87
C ASN A 103 4.80 -13.03 8.66
N ASN A 104 4.06 -12.81 7.57
CA ASN A 104 4.64 -12.46 6.28
C ASN A 104 5.32 -11.09 6.36
N GLN A 105 4.77 -10.15 7.14
CA GLN A 105 5.36 -8.81 7.24
C GLN A 105 6.70 -8.86 8.00
N VAL A 106 6.80 -9.68 9.04
CA VAL A 106 8.08 -9.98 9.71
C VAL A 106 9.05 -10.66 8.73
N ARG A 107 8.57 -11.64 7.95
CA ARG A 107 9.40 -12.36 6.98
C ARG A 107 10.04 -11.40 5.97
N TYR A 108 9.28 -10.44 5.48
CA TYR A 108 9.80 -9.46 4.52
C TYR A 108 10.75 -8.48 5.16
N LEU A 109 10.42 -7.91 6.32
CA LEU A 109 11.28 -6.91 6.97
C LEU A 109 12.55 -7.51 7.58
N SER A 110 12.53 -8.77 7.98
CA SER A 110 13.72 -9.49 8.47
C SER A 110 14.70 -9.87 7.37
N GLY A 111 14.28 -9.81 6.10
CA GLY A 111 15.10 -10.28 4.99
C GLY A 111 15.24 -11.81 4.95
N ALA A 112 14.34 -12.55 5.61
CA ALA A 112 14.37 -14.01 5.61
C ALA A 112 14.41 -14.54 4.17
N THR A 113 15.40 -15.39 3.89
CA THR A 113 15.75 -15.82 2.53
C THR A 113 14.58 -16.46 1.80
N GLU A 114 14.48 -16.17 0.50
CA GLU A 114 13.61 -16.88 -0.44
C GLU A 114 14.35 -18.10 -1.01
N PHE A 115 13.61 -19.16 -1.34
CA PHE A 115 14.09 -20.22 -2.22
C PHE A 115 13.32 -20.12 -3.54
N ASP A 116 14.03 -19.87 -4.65
CA ASP A 116 13.43 -19.72 -5.99
C ASP A 116 12.32 -18.65 -6.08
N GLY A 117 12.54 -17.50 -5.41
CA GLY A 117 11.56 -16.39 -5.37
C GLY A 117 10.32 -16.68 -4.53
N MET A 118 10.26 -17.81 -3.82
CA MET A 118 9.21 -18.14 -2.88
C MET A 118 9.72 -17.99 -1.44
N PRO A 119 8.96 -17.36 -0.54
CA PRO A 119 9.35 -17.27 0.86
C PRO A 119 9.50 -18.68 1.43
N MET A 120 10.64 -18.97 2.05
CA MET A 120 10.90 -20.29 2.62
C MET A 120 9.85 -20.63 3.68
N THR A 121 9.46 -21.90 3.76
CA THR A 121 8.45 -22.40 4.72
C THR A 121 8.98 -22.55 6.14
N SER A 122 10.13 -21.96 6.47
CA SER A 122 10.64 -21.96 7.84
C SER A 122 9.69 -21.16 8.73
N ALA A 123 9.39 -21.73 9.90
CA ALA A 123 8.59 -21.05 10.91
C ALA A 123 9.36 -19.82 11.41
N MET A 124 8.67 -18.68 11.46
CA MET A 124 9.24 -17.43 11.98
C MET A 124 9.36 -17.47 13.50
N GLY A 125 10.50 -17.02 14.02
CA GLY A 125 10.81 -16.95 15.44
C GLY A 125 10.98 -15.52 15.97
N GLU A 126 11.28 -15.40 17.26
CA GLU A 126 11.51 -14.11 17.92
C GLU A 126 12.74 -13.38 17.36
N SER A 127 13.80 -14.10 16.99
CA SER A 127 14.98 -13.52 16.34
C SER A 127 14.64 -12.82 15.02
N ASP A 128 13.71 -13.36 14.24
CA ASP A 128 13.30 -12.73 12.99
C ASP A 128 12.49 -11.45 13.26
N LEU A 129 11.64 -11.46 14.29
CA LEU A 129 10.92 -10.27 14.74
C LEU A 129 11.89 -9.17 15.18
N GLU A 130 12.94 -9.51 15.92
CA GLU A 130 13.98 -8.56 16.33
C GLU A 130 14.66 -7.91 15.13
N ILE A 131 15.04 -8.69 14.10
CA ILE A 131 15.64 -8.17 12.87
C ILE A 131 14.64 -7.25 12.13
N ALA A 132 13.37 -7.66 12.02
CA ALA A 132 12.33 -6.85 11.38
C ALA A 132 12.09 -5.52 12.11
N LEU A 133 12.10 -5.53 13.45
CA LEU A 133 11.97 -4.33 14.27
C LEU A 133 13.18 -3.42 14.15
N GLU A 134 14.38 -3.98 14.10
CA GLU A 134 15.61 -3.21 13.86
C GLU A 134 15.54 -2.53 12.49
N ALA A 135 15.17 -3.26 11.43
CA ALA A 135 14.97 -2.68 10.11
C ALA A 135 13.95 -1.53 10.12
N ALA A 136 12.84 -1.67 10.85
CA ALA A 136 11.82 -0.63 10.99
C ALA A 136 12.28 0.60 11.80
N ARG A 137 13.29 0.45 12.66
CA ARG A 137 13.87 1.52 13.47
C ARG A 137 14.96 2.29 12.74
N SER A 138 15.81 1.60 11.98
CA SER A 138 17.05 2.18 11.46
C SER A 138 17.11 2.34 9.94
N ARG A 139 16.40 1.52 9.17
CA ARG A 139 16.59 1.44 7.70
C ARG A 139 15.34 1.73 6.88
N VAL A 140 14.16 1.42 7.40
CA VAL A 140 12.90 1.47 6.66
C VAL A 140 11.91 2.40 7.35
N LEU A 141 11.37 3.36 6.62
CA LEU A 141 10.23 4.15 7.08
C LEU A 141 8.95 3.33 6.88
N VAL A 142 8.60 2.57 7.91
CA VAL A 142 7.39 1.73 7.93
C VAL A 142 6.20 2.50 8.50
N ALA A 143 5.05 2.43 7.86
CA ALA A 143 3.80 3.01 8.37
C ALA A 143 2.61 2.03 8.31
N PRO A 144 1.61 2.16 9.18
CA PRO A 144 0.36 1.40 9.07
C PRO A 144 -0.45 1.82 7.83
N MET A 145 -0.97 0.83 7.10
CA MET A 145 -1.82 1.01 5.92
C MET A 145 -3.13 1.73 6.25
N GLU A 146 -3.62 1.56 7.48
CA GLU A 146 -4.78 2.27 8.02
C GLU A 146 -4.55 3.78 8.16
N SER A 147 -3.29 4.22 8.16
CA SER A 147 -2.86 5.62 8.25
C SER A 147 -2.14 6.06 6.97
N PHE A 148 -2.66 5.62 5.81
CA PHE A 148 -2.06 5.88 4.49
C PHE A 148 -1.85 7.37 4.20
N ASP A 149 -2.85 8.22 4.48
CA ASP A 149 -2.75 9.65 4.20
C ASP A 149 -1.68 10.32 5.08
N GLU A 150 -1.64 9.93 6.36
CA GLU A 150 -0.66 10.37 7.34
C GLU A 150 0.76 9.94 6.91
N ALA A 151 0.91 8.72 6.41
CA ALA A 151 2.18 8.18 5.94
C ALA A 151 2.70 8.97 4.72
N LEU A 152 1.82 9.30 3.77
CA LEU A 152 2.20 10.12 2.62
C LEU A 152 2.70 11.51 3.06
N LEU A 153 2.06 12.13 4.07
CA LEU A 153 2.51 13.42 4.60
C LEU A 153 3.84 13.31 5.34
N ASP A 154 4.05 12.26 6.15
CA ASP A 154 5.33 11.97 6.83
C ASP A 154 6.46 11.81 5.81
N TRP A 155 6.24 11.05 4.74
CA TRP A 155 7.25 10.84 3.69
C TRP A 155 7.54 12.10 2.89
N VAL A 156 6.51 12.87 2.53
CA VAL A 156 6.66 14.20 1.91
C VAL A 156 7.54 15.11 2.77
N TYR A 157 7.26 15.15 4.08
CA TYR A 157 8.03 15.96 5.02
C TYR A 157 9.50 15.51 5.10
N ARG A 158 9.75 14.21 5.23
CA ARG A 158 11.11 13.67 5.42
C ARG A 158 11.98 13.70 4.18
N PHE A 159 11.39 13.54 3.00
CA PHE A 159 12.14 13.53 1.74
C PHE A 159 12.05 14.82 0.94
N GLY A 160 11.26 15.81 1.38
CA GLY A 160 11.05 17.05 0.65
C GLY A 160 10.37 16.82 -0.71
N TRP A 161 9.54 15.78 -0.83
CA TRP A 161 8.83 15.48 -2.07
C TRP A 161 7.68 16.45 -2.32
N ASP A 162 7.32 16.61 -3.59
CA ASP A 162 6.01 17.17 -3.91
C ASP A 162 4.92 16.23 -3.40
N THR A 163 3.80 16.81 -2.94
CA THR A 163 2.70 16.04 -2.35
C THR A 163 2.07 15.10 -3.38
N PRO A 164 2.11 13.76 -3.19
CA PRO A 164 1.52 12.83 -4.14
C PRO A 164 -0.01 12.79 -3.96
N TYR A 165 -0.73 12.95 -5.07
CA TYR A 165 -2.19 12.79 -5.11
C TYR A 165 -2.55 11.44 -5.70
N TYR A 166 -3.59 10.81 -5.16
CA TYR A 166 -3.94 9.44 -5.50
C TYR A 166 -5.46 9.26 -5.61
N ARG A 167 -5.86 8.28 -6.41
CA ARG A 167 -7.23 7.77 -6.43
C ARG A 167 -7.24 6.41 -5.76
N ARG A 168 -8.18 6.20 -4.84
CA ARG A 168 -8.42 4.86 -4.27
C ARG A 168 -8.90 3.90 -5.38
N VAL A 169 -8.20 2.79 -5.51
CA VAL A 169 -8.54 1.67 -6.40
C VAL A 169 -8.73 0.43 -5.54
N ASN A 170 -9.57 -0.51 -5.96
CA ASN A 170 -9.85 -1.76 -5.24
C ASN A 170 -10.47 -1.59 -3.85
N VAL A 171 -11.23 -0.50 -3.63
CA VAL A 171 -12.07 -0.36 -2.43
C VAL A 171 -13.26 -1.30 -2.57
N ARG A 172 -13.09 -2.57 -2.18
CA ARG A 172 -14.22 -3.49 -2.06
C ARG A 172 -15.03 -3.06 -0.85
N SER A 173 -16.24 -2.56 -1.09
CA SER A 173 -17.21 -2.28 -0.04
C SER A 173 -17.74 -3.59 0.53
N GLY A 174 -17.12 -4.08 1.61
CA GLY A 174 -17.73 -5.02 2.55
C GLY A 174 -18.34 -6.30 1.98
N GLY A 175 -17.53 -7.17 1.40
CA GLY A 175 -18.01 -8.45 0.85
C GLY A 175 -17.02 -9.61 0.98
N GLY A 176 -16.14 -9.59 1.98
CA GLY A 176 -15.42 -10.81 2.35
C GLY A 176 -16.41 -11.79 2.96
N ALA A 177 -16.33 -13.08 2.61
CA ALA A 177 -17.06 -14.11 3.34
C ALA A 177 -16.74 -13.95 4.83
N ALA A 178 -17.77 -13.96 5.67
CA ALA A 178 -17.59 -13.85 7.12
C ALA A 178 -16.74 -15.04 7.58
N ALA A 179 -15.50 -14.78 7.99
CA ALA A 179 -14.68 -15.77 8.66
C ALA A 179 -15.31 -16.09 10.01
N SER A 180 -15.27 -17.35 10.42
CA SER A 180 -15.75 -17.71 11.75
C SER A 180 -14.85 -17.12 12.82
N GLU A 181 -15.36 -16.96 14.05
CA GLU A 181 -14.53 -16.50 15.18
C GLU A 181 -13.32 -17.43 15.40
N GLN A 182 -13.50 -18.74 15.21
CA GLN A 182 -12.43 -19.73 15.27
C GLN A 182 -11.35 -19.47 14.21
N ASP A 183 -11.74 -19.16 12.97
CA ASP A 183 -10.79 -18.81 11.91
C ASP A 183 -10.01 -17.54 12.24
N LEU A 184 -10.69 -16.52 12.79
CA LEU A 184 -10.06 -15.26 13.17
C LEU A 184 -9.03 -15.45 14.28
N GLN A 185 -9.33 -16.31 15.27
CA GLN A 185 -8.40 -16.65 16.34
C GLN A 185 -7.20 -17.45 15.82
N ALA A 186 -7.42 -18.42 14.93
CA ALA A 186 -6.33 -19.17 14.29
C ALA A 186 -5.41 -18.25 13.48
N LEU A 187 -5.99 -17.35 12.67
CA LEU A 187 -5.24 -16.35 11.91
C LEU A 187 -4.41 -15.43 12.81
N ALA A 188 -4.99 -14.95 13.90
CA ALA A 188 -4.30 -14.11 14.87
C ALA A 188 -3.13 -14.85 15.54
N SER A 189 -3.31 -16.14 15.87
CA SER A 189 -2.26 -16.98 16.45
C SER A 189 -1.11 -17.23 15.46
N TRP A 190 -1.42 -17.55 14.21
CA TRP A 190 -0.42 -17.74 13.15
C TRP A 190 0.34 -16.46 12.81
N ASN A 191 -0.30 -15.30 12.97
CA ASN A 191 0.30 -13.99 12.69
C ASN A 191 0.67 -13.22 13.97
N ARG A 192 0.98 -13.92 15.06
CA ARG A 192 1.29 -13.28 16.34
C ARG A 192 2.50 -12.34 16.28
N LEU A 193 3.53 -12.66 15.48
CA LEU A 193 4.73 -11.83 15.37
C LEU A 193 4.44 -10.60 14.51
N ASP A 194 3.69 -10.78 13.43
CA ASP A 194 3.15 -9.68 12.61
C ASP A 194 2.33 -8.70 13.47
N LYS A 195 1.55 -9.21 14.44
CA LYS A 195 0.78 -8.36 15.36
C LYS A 195 1.69 -7.51 16.23
N ILE A 196 2.72 -8.11 16.84
CA ILE A 196 3.71 -7.39 17.66
C ILE A 196 4.43 -6.33 16.81
N LEU A 197 4.87 -6.70 15.60
CA LEU A 197 5.47 -5.78 14.65
C LEU A 197 4.54 -4.59 14.34
N CYS A 198 3.25 -4.83 14.08
CA CYS A 198 2.28 -3.77 13.81
C CYS A 198 2.10 -2.81 14.99
N GLU A 199 2.08 -3.33 16.22
CA GLU A 199 1.95 -2.52 17.44
C GLU A 199 3.18 -1.61 17.62
N GLU A 200 4.38 -2.18 17.50
CA GLU A 200 5.66 -1.47 17.60
C GLU A 200 5.84 -0.41 16.51
N VAL A 201 5.59 -0.75 15.25
CA VAL A 201 5.61 0.20 14.14
C VAL A 201 4.58 1.30 14.34
N GLY A 202 3.41 0.99 14.92
CA GLY A 202 2.41 1.98 15.29
C GLY A 202 2.94 2.99 16.31
N VAL A 203 3.74 2.56 17.29
CA VAL A 203 4.41 3.45 18.26
C VAL A 203 5.42 4.33 17.54
N LEU A 204 6.33 3.75 16.76
CA LEU A 204 7.36 4.48 16.01
C LEU A 204 6.73 5.51 15.08
N PHE A 205 5.68 5.13 14.35
CA PHE A 205 5.00 6.01 13.43
C PHE A 205 4.34 7.21 14.14
N ARG A 206 3.63 6.98 15.26
CA ARG A 206 3.03 8.08 16.03
C ARG A 206 4.08 9.06 16.56
N GLN A 207 5.24 8.56 17.01
CA GLN A 207 6.36 9.42 17.43
C GLN A 207 6.82 10.31 16.27
N ARG A 208 7.00 9.75 15.07
CA ARG A 208 7.35 10.52 13.87
C ARG A 208 6.32 11.57 13.49
N LEU A 209 5.03 11.28 13.64
CA LEU A 209 3.98 12.29 13.40
C LEU A 209 4.05 13.43 14.41
N GLN A 210 4.29 13.13 15.69
CA GLN A 210 4.44 14.15 16.74
C GLN A 210 5.67 15.05 16.52
N GLU A 211 6.78 14.47 16.05
CA GLU A 211 7.96 15.25 15.62
C GLU A 211 7.59 16.22 14.50
N MET A 212 6.92 15.74 13.46
CA MET A 212 6.51 16.59 12.34
C MET A 212 5.53 17.70 12.77
N GLU A 213 4.58 17.40 13.66
CA GLU A 213 3.67 18.41 14.22
C GLU A 213 4.44 19.50 14.97
N ARG A 214 5.42 19.12 15.81
CA ARG A 214 6.26 20.05 16.56
C ARG A 214 7.09 20.94 15.64
N ASP A 215 7.73 20.35 14.64
CA ASP A 215 8.63 21.07 13.74
C ASP A 215 7.88 22.04 12.81
N SER A 216 6.69 21.64 12.35
CA SER A 216 5.92 22.44 11.41
C SER A 216 4.94 23.42 12.05
N GLY A 217 4.69 23.31 13.37
CA GLY A 217 3.75 24.15 14.11
C GLY A 217 2.28 23.97 13.71
N GLN A 218 1.95 22.90 12.96
CA GLN A 218 0.59 22.59 12.51
C GLN A 218 0.20 21.20 12.96
N SER A 219 -1.04 21.03 13.41
CA SER A 219 -1.55 19.71 13.76
C SER A 219 -1.67 18.81 12.52
N MET A 220 -1.52 17.50 12.72
CA MET A 220 -1.72 16.49 11.70
C MET A 220 -3.15 16.56 11.14
N ALA A 221 -4.14 16.82 11.99
CA ALA A 221 -5.53 16.95 11.58
C ALA A 221 -5.74 18.06 10.53
N GLU A 222 -5.11 19.23 10.72
CA GLU A 222 -5.18 20.35 9.78
C GLU A 222 -4.47 20.02 8.45
N LYS A 223 -3.30 19.39 8.51
CA LYS A 223 -2.56 18.94 7.32
C LYS A 223 -3.36 17.92 6.52
N LEU A 224 -3.95 16.92 7.19
CA LEU A 224 -4.80 15.91 6.57
C LEU A 224 -6.05 16.51 5.94
N ALA A 225 -6.74 17.41 6.64
CA ALA A 225 -7.94 18.06 6.11
C ALA A 225 -7.61 18.85 4.83
N THR A 226 -6.47 19.53 4.80
CA THR A 226 -6.00 20.25 3.61
C THR A 226 -5.61 19.30 2.49
N PHE A 227 -4.86 18.24 2.80
CA PHE A 227 -4.45 17.22 1.83
C PHE A 227 -5.64 16.51 1.19
N ARG A 228 -6.59 16.01 2.01
CA ARG A 228 -7.78 15.30 1.54
C ARG A 228 -8.65 16.17 0.63
N ARG A 229 -8.90 17.43 1.00
CA ARG A 229 -9.64 18.38 0.15
C ARG A 229 -8.99 18.58 -1.23
N LYS A 230 -7.66 18.73 -1.27
CA LYS A 230 -6.91 18.85 -2.53
C LYS A 230 -6.98 17.56 -3.34
N ASN A 231 -6.78 16.42 -2.70
CA ASN A 231 -6.83 15.11 -3.34
C ASN A 231 -8.20 14.83 -3.97
N ASP A 232 -9.28 15.04 -3.20
CA ASP A 232 -10.66 14.84 -3.67
C ASP A 232 -11.01 15.75 -4.85
N SER A 233 -10.56 17.01 -4.80
CA SER A 233 -10.75 17.97 -5.89
C SER A 233 -10.08 17.51 -7.19
N LEU A 234 -8.87 16.97 -7.10
CA LEU A 234 -8.13 16.44 -8.24
C LEU A 234 -8.78 15.16 -8.79
N VAL A 235 -9.18 14.23 -7.91
CA VAL A 235 -9.89 13.01 -8.30
C VAL A 235 -11.21 13.33 -9.01
N ALA A 236 -11.96 14.32 -8.52
CA ALA A 236 -13.19 14.78 -9.15
C ALA A 236 -12.93 15.36 -10.55
N CYS A 237 -11.90 16.21 -10.69
CA CYS A 237 -11.52 16.78 -11.99
C CYS A 237 -11.08 15.71 -13.00
N ALA A 238 -10.24 14.77 -12.57
CA ALA A 238 -9.76 13.67 -13.41
C ALA A 238 -10.92 12.77 -13.87
N SER A 239 -11.91 12.52 -13.01
CA SER A 239 -13.09 11.71 -13.35
C SER A 239 -13.97 12.39 -14.40
N ILE A 240 -14.14 13.71 -14.32
CA ILE A 240 -14.87 14.49 -15.35
C ILE A 240 -14.13 14.40 -16.70
N LEU A 241 -12.81 14.59 -16.70
CA LEU A 241 -12.01 14.49 -17.91
C LEU A 241 -12.11 13.11 -18.56
N ARG A 242 -11.97 12.03 -17.77
CA ARG A 242 -12.10 10.65 -18.29
C ARG A 242 -13.49 10.38 -18.87
N HIS A 243 -14.56 10.84 -18.24
CA HIS A 243 -15.92 10.70 -18.80
C HIS A 243 -16.12 11.48 -20.08
N THR A 244 -15.48 12.66 -20.21
CA THR A 244 -15.66 13.50 -21.38
C THR A 244 -14.80 13.04 -22.56
N MET A 245 -13.60 12.50 -22.29
CA MET A 245 -12.69 11.98 -23.31
C MET A 245 -13.01 10.54 -23.74
N GLY A 246 -13.41 9.66 -22.80
CA GLY A 246 -13.68 8.24 -23.06
C GLY A 246 -14.96 7.94 -23.85
N ARG A 247 -15.81 8.94 -24.10
CA ARG A 247 -17.05 8.80 -24.92
C ARG A 247 -16.89 9.22 -26.39
N GLY A 248 -15.66 9.34 -26.90
CA GLY A 248 -15.42 9.82 -28.26
C GLY A 248 -15.77 11.30 -28.38
N MET A 249 -14.82 12.16 -28.00
CA MET A 249 -15.12 13.58 -27.79
C MET A 249 -15.12 14.37 -29.12
N LYS A 250 -16.28 14.89 -29.53
CA LYS A 250 -16.40 15.84 -30.66
C LYS A 250 -16.02 17.29 -30.31
N HIS A 251 -15.84 17.66 -29.02
CA HIS A 251 -15.54 19.05 -28.61
C HIS A 251 -14.72 19.19 -27.29
N PRO A 252 -13.38 19.27 -27.35
CA PRO A 252 -12.51 19.39 -26.18
C PRO A 252 -12.66 20.69 -25.39
N VAL A 253 -12.99 21.81 -26.05
CA VAL A 253 -13.09 23.14 -25.42
C VAL A 253 -14.25 23.21 -24.41
N ARG A 254 -15.36 22.51 -24.66
CA ARG A 254 -16.52 22.49 -23.76
C ARG A 254 -16.24 21.66 -22.50
N ALA A 255 -15.46 20.59 -22.62
CA ALA A 255 -14.98 19.79 -21.51
C ALA A 255 -14.10 20.61 -20.56
N ALA A 256 -13.12 21.33 -21.12
CA ALA A 256 -12.20 22.18 -20.35
C ALA A 256 -12.96 23.29 -19.59
N ARG A 257 -13.94 23.94 -20.23
CA ARG A 257 -14.79 24.96 -19.57
C ARG A 257 -15.64 24.38 -18.44
N MET A 258 -16.17 23.16 -18.58
CA MET A 258 -16.91 22.48 -17.49
C MET A 258 -16.02 22.13 -16.31
N VAL A 259 -14.82 21.60 -16.57
CA VAL A 259 -13.84 21.27 -15.52
C VAL A 259 -13.43 22.54 -14.77
N ALA A 260 -13.08 23.61 -15.49
CA ALA A 260 -12.71 24.89 -14.88
C ALA A 260 -13.84 25.50 -14.03
N ARG A 261 -15.09 25.42 -14.51
CA ARG A 261 -16.25 25.92 -13.77
C ARG A 261 -16.52 25.12 -12.49
N ARG A 262 -16.45 23.78 -12.54
CA ARG A 262 -16.64 22.94 -11.34
C ARG A 262 -15.48 23.05 -10.35
N ALA A 263 -14.24 23.15 -10.84
CA ALA A 263 -13.07 23.40 -9.99
C ALA A 263 -13.22 24.71 -9.21
N ARG A 264 -13.66 25.81 -9.88
CA ARG A 264 -13.97 27.07 -9.19
C ARG A 264 -15.09 26.93 -8.17
N GLN A 265 -16.18 26.23 -8.51
CA GLN A 265 -17.29 26.04 -7.58
C GLN A 265 -16.89 25.23 -6.34
N HIS A 266 -16.03 24.21 -6.48
CA HIS A 266 -15.52 23.45 -5.34
C HIS A 266 -14.54 24.26 -4.48
N LEU A 267 -13.63 25.03 -5.09
CA LEU A 267 -12.72 25.90 -4.36
C LEU A 267 -13.46 26.99 -3.57
N CYS A 268 -14.48 27.61 -4.17
CA CYS A 268 -15.29 28.63 -3.48
C CYS A 268 -16.12 28.06 -2.32
N ARG A 269 -16.57 26.80 -2.39
CA ARG A 269 -17.31 26.14 -1.30
C ARG A 269 -16.42 25.62 -0.18
N SER A 270 -15.12 25.54 -0.41
CA SER A 270 -14.14 25.01 0.56
C SER A 270 -13.45 26.11 1.37
N ALA A 271 -13.70 27.38 1.03
CA ALA A 271 -13.08 28.57 1.59
C ALA A 271 -14.01 29.38 2.51
N GLY A 272 -15.24 28.90 2.74
CA GLY A 272 -16.17 29.38 3.77
C GLY A 272 -16.49 28.25 4.73
#